data_AF-A0A4Q6GT11-F1
#
_entry.id   AF-A0A4Q6GT11-F1
#
_cell.length_a   1.000
_cell.length_b   1.000
_cell.length_c   1.000
_cell.angle_alpha   90.00
_cell.angle_beta   90.00
_cell.angle_gamma   90.00
#
_symmetry.space_group_name_H-M   'P 1'
#
loop_
_entity.id
_entity.type
_entity.pdbx_description
1 polymer ?
#
loop_
_entity_poly.entity_id
_entity_poly.type
_entity_poly.pdbx_seq_one_letter_code
_entity_poly.pdbx_strand_id
1 'polypeptide(L)'
;MGQHSNSVARRACIGLALVAALSSLLPAAPAQAADLLADARARGTLRIAMEGTYPPFNFRDPKSGRLSGYDVDVANLVAGKLGLKPELITTEWAAILAGLAAGKYDVIVSQVGITARREQAFDFSRPYTYSFPQLIVRKNDRANYGSLADLKGKTVGV
;
A
#
# COMPACT_ATOMS: atom_id res chain seq x y z
N MET A 1 -34.29 -45.75 68.69
CA MET A 1 -33.34 -46.04 67.60
C MET A 1 -32.67 -44.72 67.23
N GLY A 2 -31.45 -44.39 67.65
CA GLY A 2 -30.18 -45.10 67.34
C GLY A 2 -29.85 -44.82 65.87
N GLN A 3 -28.80 -44.10 65.45
CA GLN A 3 -27.51 -43.78 66.06
C GLN A 3 -26.86 -42.55 65.37
N HIS A 4 -25.94 -41.90 66.10
CA HIS A 4 -24.64 -41.27 65.75
C HIS A 4 -24.39 -40.76 64.30
N SER A 5 -23.75 -39.61 64.06
CA SER A 5 -22.46 -39.18 64.62
C SER A 5 -22.15 -37.70 64.34
N ASN A 6 -21.25 -37.16 65.15
CA ASN A 6 -20.87 -35.75 65.35
C ASN A 6 -19.85 -35.15 64.36
N SER A 7 -19.88 -33.80 64.35
CA SER A 7 -18.78 -32.82 64.15
C SER A 7 -18.16 -32.75 62.75
N VAL A 8 -17.84 -31.58 62.18
CA VAL A 8 -16.87 -30.62 62.70
C VAL A 8 -17.23 -29.19 62.27
N ALA A 9 -17.01 -28.26 63.21
CA ALA A 9 -17.14 -26.82 63.07
C ALA A 9 -16.19 -26.21 62.03
N ARG A 10 -16.61 -25.09 61.42
CA ARG A 10 -15.69 -24.01 61.04
C ARG A 10 -16.40 -22.65 61.14
N ARG A 11 -16.02 -21.92 62.19
CA ARG A 11 -16.28 -20.50 62.39
C ARG A 11 -15.41 -19.68 61.42
N ALA A 12 -15.89 -18.47 61.14
CA ALA A 12 -15.15 -17.19 61.19
C ALA A 12 -15.11 -16.37 59.89
N CYS A 13 -15.82 -15.23 59.98
CA CYS A 13 -15.42 -13.87 59.61
C CYS A 13 -14.30 -13.67 58.58
N ILE A 14 -14.66 -13.08 57.44
CA ILE A 14 -13.81 -12.23 56.58
C ILE A 14 -14.78 -11.14 56.08
N GLY A 15 -14.58 -9.84 56.25
CA GLY A 15 -13.36 -9.07 56.34
C GLY A 15 -13.44 -7.98 55.26
N LEU A 16 -13.83 -6.77 55.68
CA LEU A 16 -13.74 -5.45 55.04
C LEU A 16 -13.00 -5.39 53.69
N ALA A 17 -13.71 -5.13 52.58
CA ALA A 17 -13.12 -4.83 51.27
C ALA A 17 -13.30 -3.35 50.92
N LEU A 18 -12.30 -2.52 51.19
CA LEU A 18 -12.25 -1.15 50.66
C LEU A 18 -10.83 -0.58 50.64
N VAL A 19 -9.96 -1.08 49.75
CA VAL A 19 -8.70 -0.39 49.42
C VAL A 19 -8.31 -0.62 47.96
N ALA A 20 -7.94 0.49 47.30
CA ALA A 20 -7.17 0.63 46.07
C ALA A 20 -7.90 0.49 44.71
N ALA A 21 -8.46 1.60 44.24
CA ALA A 21 -8.60 1.90 42.82
C ALA A 21 -7.94 3.25 42.52
N LEU A 22 -6.60 3.30 42.53
CA LEU A 22 -5.84 4.48 42.11
C LEU A 22 -4.49 4.09 41.46
N SER A 23 -4.57 3.26 40.41
CA SER A 23 -3.45 2.95 39.52
C SER A 23 -4.05 2.73 38.13
N SER A 24 -4.01 3.66 37.17
CA SER A 24 -2.79 4.03 36.47
C SER A 24 -3.14 5.08 35.40
N LEU A 25 -2.70 6.33 35.58
CA LEU A 25 -2.50 7.24 34.44
C LEU A 25 -1.13 6.93 33.86
N LEU A 26 -1.08 5.99 32.92
CA LEU A 26 0.06 5.90 32.01
C LEU A 26 -0.09 7.03 30.99
N PRO A 27 0.89 7.94 30.85
CA PRO A 27 0.88 8.87 29.73
C PRO A 27 0.93 8.05 28.44
N ALA A 28 -0.08 8.24 27.58
CA ALA A 28 -0.05 7.69 26.24
C ALA A 28 1.23 8.20 25.56
N ALA A 29 2.16 7.31 25.25
CA ALA A 29 3.32 7.65 24.45
C ALA A 29 2.82 8.32 23.15
N PRO A 30 3.45 9.42 22.70
CA PRO A 30 3.08 10.01 21.44
C PRO A 30 3.18 8.91 20.38
N ALA A 31 2.12 8.72 19.60
CA ALA A 31 2.17 7.88 18.43
C ALA A 31 3.26 8.47 17.53
N GLN A 32 4.45 7.86 17.56
CA GLN A 32 5.55 8.24 16.70
C GLN A 32 5.03 8.03 15.28
N ALA A 33 4.75 9.11 14.57
CA ALA A 33 4.46 9.02 13.15
C ALA A 33 5.62 8.25 12.53
N ALA A 34 5.33 7.12 11.88
CA ALA A 34 6.36 6.29 11.28
C ALA A 34 7.11 7.15 10.25
N ASP A 35 8.39 7.43 10.52
CA ASP A 35 9.24 8.08 9.54
C ASP A 35 9.68 7.01 8.53
N LEU A 36 8.83 6.84 7.51
CA LEU A 36 9.02 5.84 6.46
C LEU A 36 10.39 5.98 5.76
N LEU A 37 10.93 7.20 5.70
CA LEU A 37 12.25 7.44 5.13
C LEU A 37 13.36 7.00 6.09
N ALA A 38 13.23 7.26 7.40
CA ALA A 38 14.16 6.72 8.39
C ALA A 38 14.16 5.18 8.37
N ASP A 39 12.99 4.54 8.25
CA ASP A 39 12.89 3.08 8.13
C ASP A 39 13.59 2.56 6.87
N ALA A 40 13.39 3.22 5.73
CA ALA A 40 14.08 2.89 4.49
C ALA A 40 15.61 3.08 4.60
N ARG A 41 16.06 4.14 5.27
CA ARG A 41 17.49 4.39 5.55
C ARG A 41 18.09 3.35 6.49
N ALA A 42 17.37 2.96 7.54
CA ALA A 42 17.81 1.92 8.47
C ALA A 42 17.95 0.57 7.76
N ARG A 43 17.05 0.24 6.82
CA ARG A 43 17.18 -0.96 5.97
C ARG A 43 18.24 -0.82 4.86
N GLY A 44 18.56 0.41 4.44
CA GLY A 44 19.44 0.68 3.30
C GLY A 44 18.80 0.43 1.93
N THR A 45 17.49 0.15 1.87
CA THR A 45 16.77 -0.14 0.63
C THR A 45 15.49 0.69 0.50
N LEU A 46 15.19 1.09 -0.74
CA LEU A 46 13.89 1.64 -1.13
C LEU A 46 13.13 0.55 -1.90
N ARG A 47 12.04 0.04 -1.32
CA ARG A 47 11.15 -0.96 -1.92
C ARG A 47 10.18 -0.26 -2.87
N ILE A 48 10.33 -0.51 -4.16
CA ILE A 48 9.62 0.21 -5.23
C ILE A 48 8.75 -0.78 -6.00
N ALA A 49 7.43 -0.58 -5.96
CA ALA A 49 6.50 -1.40 -6.73
C ALA A 49 6.27 -0.87 -8.14
N MET A 50 6.13 -1.81 -9.08
CA MET A 50 5.74 -1.59 -10.47
C MET A 50 5.06 -2.84 -11.06
N GLU A 51 4.48 -2.75 -12.25
CA GLU A 51 3.82 -3.92 -12.89
C GLU A 51 4.85 -4.88 -13.52
N GLY A 52 5.83 -4.34 -14.23
CA GLY A 52 6.80 -5.11 -15.01
C GLY A 52 6.26 -5.63 -16.35
N THR A 53 5.09 -5.16 -16.77
CA THR A 53 4.37 -5.59 -17.98
C THR A 53 3.87 -4.43 -18.84
N TYR A 54 4.29 -3.19 -18.55
CA TYR A 54 3.79 -1.98 -19.19
C TYR A 54 4.87 -1.23 -20.00
N PRO A 55 5.22 -1.69 -21.22
CA PRO A 55 6.14 -0.96 -22.08
C PRO A 55 5.53 0.36 -22.59
N PRO A 56 6.33 1.43 -22.79
CA PRO A 56 7.79 1.49 -22.59
C PRO A 56 8.21 1.87 -21.16
N PHE A 57 7.28 1.89 -20.20
CA PHE A 57 7.49 2.45 -18.87
C PHE A 57 8.19 1.48 -17.91
N ASN A 58 7.62 0.30 -17.68
CA ASN A 58 8.27 -0.74 -16.89
C ASN A 58 7.91 -2.12 -17.44
N PHE A 59 8.89 -2.84 -17.94
CA PHE A 59 8.69 -4.13 -18.58
C PHE A 59 9.89 -5.05 -18.38
N ARG A 60 9.69 -6.36 -18.48
CA ARG A 60 10.81 -7.30 -18.60
C ARG A 60 11.38 -7.26 -20.02
N ASP A 61 12.63 -6.84 -20.14
CA ASP A 61 13.34 -6.86 -21.41
C ASP A 61 13.46 -8.32 -21.89
N PRO A 62 12.98 -8.63 -23.11
CA PRO A 62 12.90 -10.01 -23.58
C PRO A 62 14.28 -10.64 -23.86
N LYS A 63 15.34 -9.83 -24.00
CA LYS A 63 16.70 -10.32 -24.27
C LYS A 63 17.45 -10.67 -22.99
N SER A 64 17.32 -9.83 -21.97
CA SER A 64 18.05 -9.92 -20.71
C SER A 64 17.24 -10.52 -19.56
N GLY A 65 15.90 -10.53 -19.67
CA GLY A 65 14.98 -10.94 -18.61
C GLY A 65 14.86 -9.94 -17.44
N ARG A 66 15.63 -8.83 -17.49
CA ARG A 66 15.67 -7.81 -16.45
C ARG A 66 14.56 -6.79 -16.63
N LEU A 67 14.14 -6.15 -15.53
CA LEU A 67 13.27 -4.97 -15.62
C LEU A 67 14.01 -3.84 -16.34
N SER A 68 13.29 -3.19 -17.25
CA SER A 68 13.74 -2.07 -18.07
C SER A 68 12.58 -1.11 -18.32
N GLY A 69 12.91 0.09 -18.80
CA GLY A 69 11.94 1.12 -19.16
C GLY A 69 12.08 2.39 -18.33
N TYR A 70 11.33 3.41 -18.74
CA TYR A 70 11.41 4.74 -18.17
C TYR A 70 11.16 4.80 -16.64
N ASP A 71 10.14 4.11 -16.13
CA ASP A 71 9.84 4.04 -14.70
C ASP A 71 10.94 3.31 -13.91
N VAL A 72 11.60 2.32 -14.53
CA VAL A 72 12.74 1.62 -13.91
C VAL A 72 13.93 2.58 -13.74
N ASP A 73 14.20 3.40 -14.75
CA ASP A 73 15.25 4.41 -14.69
C ASP A 73 14.93 5.48 -13.63
N VAL A 74 13.68 5.97 -13.59
CA VAL A 74 13.22 6.90 -12.55
C VAL A 74 13.37 6.30 -11.15
N ALA A 75 12.93 5.06 -10.94
CA ALA A 75 13.04 4.35 -9.67
C ALA A 75 14.49 4.24 -9.19
N ASN A 76 15.40 3.85 -10.08
CA ASN A 76 16.83 3.75 -9.78
C ASN A 76 17.45 5.11 -9.44
N LEU A 77 17.11 6.16 -10.19
CA LEU A 77 17.60 7.52 -9.95
C LEU A 77 17.10 8.10 -8.63
N VAL A 78 15.84 7.87 -8.28
CA VAL A 78 15.26 8.31 -6.99
C VAL A 78 15.95 7.60 -5.83
N ALA A 79 16.07 6.26 -5.87
CA ALA A 79 16.77 5.51 -4.84
C ALA A 79 18.22 5.97 -4.68
N GLY A 80 18.94 6.15 -5.80
CA GLY A 80 20.32 6.65 -5.81
C GLY A 80 20.46 8.04 -5.20
N LYS A 81 19.55 8.98 -5.50
CA LYS A 81 19.53 10.32 -4.89
C LYS A 81 19.25 10.29 -3.39
N LEU A 82 18.54 9.28 -2.90
CA LEU A 82 18.30 9.07 -1.49
C LEU A 82 19.46 8.35 -0.78
N GLY A 83 20.45 7.86 -1.52
CA GLY A 83 21.54 7.03 -0.98
C GLY A 83 21.08 5.62 -0.60
N LEU A 84 20.02 5.12 -1.23
CA LEU A 84 19.43 3.80 -0.96
C LEU A 84 19.63 2.86 -2.15
N LYS A 85 19.71 1.55 -1.88
CA LYS A 85 19.67 0.55 -2.94
C LYS A 85 18.21 0.37 -3.42
N PRO A 86 17.92 0.42 -4.72
CA PRO A 86 16.59 0.12 -5.22
C PRO A 86 16.28 -1.38 -5.09
N GLU A 87 15.09 -1.69 -4.56
CA GLU A 87 14.51 -3.03 -4.55
C GLU A 87 13.22 -3.01 -5.37
N LEU A 88 13.29 -3.47 -6.62
CA LEU A 88 12.17 -3.43 -7.56
C LEU A 88 11.27 -4.65 -7.35
N ILE A 89 10.00 -4.41 -7.06
CA ILE A 89 8.99 -5.44 -6.77
C ILE A 89 7.91 -5.38 -7.85
N THR A 90 7.69 -6.50 -8.55
CA THR A 90 6.63 -6.59 -9.56
C THR A 90 5.32 -7.07 -8.96
N THR A 91 4.21 -6.39 -9.23
CA THR A 91 2.86 -6.79 -8.79
C THR A 91 1.78 -6.32 -9.78
N GLU A 92 0.64 -7.01 -9.81
CA GLU A 92 -0.46 -6.67 -10.70
C GLU A 92 -1.11 -5.32 -10.33
N TRP A 93 -1.52 -4.54 -11.34
CA TRP A 93 -2.17 -3.25 -11.16
C TRP A 93 -3.34 -3.27 -10.16
N ALA A 94 -4.18 -4.31 -10.23
CA ALA A 94 -5.35 -4.45 -9.37
C ALA A 94 -4.99 -4.49 -7.87
N ALA A 95 -3.78 -4.92 -7.52
CA ALA A 95 -3.33 -5.06 -6.14
C ALA A 95 -2.37 -3.95 -5.70
N ILE A 96 -1.83 -3.14 -6.62
CA ILE A 96 -0.66 -2.29 -6.33
C ILE A 96 -0.95 -1.18 -5.31
N LEU A 97 -2.14 -0.58 -5.32
CA LEU A 97 -2.48 0.45 -4.33
C LEU A 97 -2.78 -0.16 -2.96
N ALA A 98 -3.43 -1.33 -2.93
CA ALA A 98 -3.69 -2.05 -1.68
C ALA A 98 -2.39 -2.54 -1.02
N GLY A 99 -1.42 -2.99 -1.83
CA GLY A 99 -0.12 -3.38 -1.32
C GLY A 99 0.69 -2.20 -0.74
N LEU A 100 0.56 -1.00 -1.30
CA LEU A 100 1.16 0.22 -0.73
C LEU A 100 0.53 0.53 0.63
N ALA A 101 -0.81 0.55 0.70
CA ALA A 101 -1.53 0.81 1.94
C ALA A 101 -1.22 -0.22 3.05
N ALA A 102 -0.91 -1.46 2.65
CA ALA A 102 -0.49 -2.53 3.56
C ALA A 102 1.02 -2.52 3.91
N GLY A 103 1.80 -1.53 3.42
CA GLY A 103 3.23 -1.40 3.74
C GLY A 103 4.14 -2.43 3.06
N LYS A 104 3.67 -3.12 2.02
CA LYS A 104 4.46 -4.14 1.29
C LYS A 104 5.67 -3.55 0.57
N TYR A 105 5.60 -2.27 0.23
CA TYR A 105 6.66 -1.46 -0.39
C TYR A 105 6.49 -0.01 0.06
N ASP A 106 7.53 0.78 -0.19
CA ASP A 106 7.61 2.16 0.27
C ASP A 106 6.99 3.13 -0.75
N VAL A 107 7.14 2.86 -2.05
CA VAL A 107 6.63 3.71 -3.13
C VAL A 107 6.13 2.89 -4.33
N ILE A 108 5.32 3.51 -5.18
CA ILE A 108 4.95 2.97 -6.50
C ILE A 108 5.54 3.89 -7.59
N VAL A 109 6.21 3.29 -8.59
CA VAL A 109 6.66 3.99 -9.81
C VAL A 109 6.17 3.18 -11.01
N SER A 110 4.93 3.44 -11.45
CA SER A 110 4.24 2.67 -12.50
C SER A 110 3.13 3.49 -13.17
N GLN A 111 3.46 4.67 -13.72
CA GLN A 111 2.51 5.58 -14.38
C GLN A 111 1.18 5.81 -13.62
N VAL A 112 1.24 5.98 -12.30
CA VAL A 112 0.04 6.12 -11.47
C VAL A 112 -0.62 7.48 -11.71
N GLY A 113 -1.77 7.49 -12.39
CA GLY A 113 -2.56 8.69 -12.59
C GLY A 113 -3.03 9.32 -11.28
N ILE A 114 -2.83 10.62 -11.12
CA ILE A 114 -3.32 11.41 -9.99
C ILE A 114 -4.82 11.64 -10.15
N THR A 115 -5.58 11.37 -9.10
CA THR A 115 -7.03 11.61 -9.05
C THR A 115 -7.41 12.05 -7.65
N ALA A 116 -8.44 12.88 -7.50
CA ALA A 116 -8.91 13.35 -6.20
C ALA A 116 -9.17 12.20 -5.21
N ARG A 117 -9.72 11.08 -5.68
CA ARG A 117 -9.95 9.88 -4.84
C ARG A 117 -8.65 9.27 -4.33
N ARG A 118 -7.58 9.25 -5.13
CA ARG A 118 -6.29 8.70 -4.72
C ARG A 118 -5.56 9.67 -3.80
N GLU A 119 -5.64 10.97 -4.04
CA GLU A 119 -5.03 12.00 -3.19
C GLU A 119 -5.63 12.05 -1.78
N GLN A 120 -6.87 11.57 -1.60
CA GLN A 120 -7.46 11.38 -0.28
C GLN A 120 -6.80 10.25 0.53
N ALA A 121 -6.11 9.31 -0.12
CA ALA A 121 -5.58 8.09 0.50
C ALA A 121 -4.05 7.98 0.42
N PHE A 122 -3.42 8.68 -0.52
CA PHE A 122 -1.99 8.57 -0.82
C PHE A 122 -1.38 9.93 -1.15
N ASP A 123 -0.16 10.15 -0.71
CA ASP A 123 0.67 11.24 -1.18
C ASP A 123 1.24 10.93 -2.57
N PHE A 124 1.31 11.96 -3.41
CA PHE A 124 1.91 11.88 -4.75
C PHE A 124 3.15 12.76 -4.83
N SER A 125 4.11 12.30 -5.64
CA SER A 125 5.21 13.16 -6.07
C SER A 125 4.72 14.26 -7.01
N ARG A 126 5.60 15.20 -7.33
CA ARG A 126 5.39 16.06 -8.50
C ARG A 126 5.27 15.17 -9.75
N PRO A 127 4.27 15.41 -10.62
CA PRO A 127 4.11 14.63 -11.84
C PRO A 127 5.39 14.62 -12.67
N TYR A 128 5.78 13.45 -13.15
CA TYR A 128 6.97 13.27 -14.00
C TYR A 128 6.61 12.84 -15.43
N THR A 129 5.34 12.51 -15.69
CA THR A 129 4.76 12.32 -17.03
C THR A 129 3.38 12.97 -17.11
N TYR A 130 2.98 13.36 -18.33
CA TYR A 130 1.61 13.75 -18.66
C TYR A 130 1.13 12.85 -19.79
N SER A 131 0.02 12.17 -19.59
CA SER A 131 -0.60 11.28 -20.57
C SER A 131 -2.11 11.40 -20.52
N PHE A 132 -2.75 11.13 -21.66
CA PHE A 132 -4.20 11.21 -21.78
C PHE A 132 -4.69 9.96 -22.54
N PRO A 133 -5.79 9.31 -22.10
CA PRO A 133 -6.40 8.23 -22.85
C PRO A 133 -6.71 8.67 -24.28
N GLN A 134 -6.39 7.82 -25.25
CA GLN A 134 -6.68 8.04 -26.67
C GLN A 134 -7.55 6.90 -27.19
N LEU A 135 -8.44 7.20 -28.13
CA LEU A 135 -9.18 6.18 -28.85
C LEU A 135 -8.28 5.58 -29.94
N ILE A 136 -8.06 4.27 -29.87
CA ILE A 136 -7.38 3.52 -30.92
C ILE A 136 -8.43 2.73 -31.70
N VAL A 137 -8.45 2.91 -33.02
CA VAL A 137 -9.36 2.21 -33.93
C VAL A 137 -8.58 1.33 -34.90
N ARG A 138 -9.25 0.35 -35.52
CA ARG A 138 -8.63 -0.43 -36.59
C ARG A 138 -8.31 0.50 -37.76
N LYS A 139 -7.17 0.28 -38.42
CA LYS A 139 -6.73 1.08 -39.58
C LYS A 139 -7.77 1.13 -40.72
N ASN A 140 -8.58 0.09 -40.87
CA ASN A 140 -9.65 0.01 -41.87
C ASN A 140 -11.01 0.47 -41.35
N ASP A 141 -11.13 0.90 -40.09
CA ASP A 141 -12.35 1.53 -39.59
C ASP A 141 -12.54 2.88 -40.30
N ARG A 142 -13.75 3.10 -40.82
CA ARG A 142 -14.15 4.31 -41.55
C ARG A 142 -15.12 5.16 -40.76
N ALA A 143 -15.54 4.70 -39.58
CA ALA A 143 -16.38 5.50 -38.69
C ALA A 143 -15.61 6.73 -38.20
N ASN A 144 -16.34 7.84 -38.07
CA ASN A 144 -15.80 9.07 -37.50
C ASN A 144 -16.14 9.11 -36.01
N TYR A 145 -15.14 9.26 -35.16
CA TYR A 145 -15.28 9.39 -33.72
C TYR A 145 -14.75 10.76 -33.31
N GLY A 146 -15.61 11.78 -33.34
CA GLY A 146 -15.25 13.14 -32.96
C GLY A 146 -15.53 13.42 -31.47
N SER A 147 -16.35 12.58 -30.84
CA SER A 147 -16.77 12.73 -29.45
C SER A 147 -17.03 11.38 -28.79
N LEU A 148 -17.13 11.38 -27.45
CA LEU A 148 -17.51 10.19 -26.69
C LEU A 148 -18.94 9.71 -27.04
N ALA A 149 -19.82 10.60 -27.51
CA ALA A 149 -21.18 10.23 -27.91
C ALA A 149 -21.20 9.26 -29.11
N ASP A 150 -20.19 9.34 -29.98
CA ASP A 150 -20.04 8.47 -31.16
C ASP A 150 -19.71 7.02 -30.77
N LEU A 151 -19.32 6.78 -29.51
CA LEU A 151 -19.07 5.45 -28.96
C LEU A 151 -20.33 4.77 -28.43
N LYS A 152 -21.47 5.46 -28.38
CA LYS A 152 -22.72 4.89 -27.86
C LYS A 152 -23.14 3.67 -28.69
N GLY A 153 -23.39 2.56 -28.00
CA GLY A 153 -23.78 1.29 -28.64
C GLY A 153 -22.61 0.54 -29.31
N LYS A 154 -21.36 1.00 -29.15
CA LYS A 154 -20.17 0.28 -29.57
C LYS A 154 -19.60 -0.55 -28.42
N THR A 155 -18.93 -1.65 -28.76
CA THR A 155 -18.09 -2.40 -27.81
C THR A 155 -16.75 -1.69 -27.67
N VAL A 156 -16.42 -1.26 -26.45
CA VAL A 156 -15.16 -0.57 -26.12
C VAL A 156 -14.36 -1.45 -25.16
N GLY A 157 -13.10 -1.71 -25.47
CA GLY A 157 -12.14 -2.37 -24.57
C GLY A 157 -11.35 -1.34 -23.76
N VAL A 158 -11.03 -1.67 -22.51
CA VAL A 158 -10.20 -0.87 -21.59
C VAL A 158 -9.16 -1.73 -20.89
#